data_AF-G9PCN1-F1
#
_entry.id   AF-G9PCN1-F1
#
_cell.length_a   1.000
_cell.length_b   1.000
_cell.length_c   1.000
_cell.angle_alpha   90.00
_cell.angle_beta   90.00
_cell.angle_gamma   90.00
#
_symmetry.space_group_name_H-M   'P 1'
#
loop_
_entity.id
_entity.type
_entity.pdbx_description
1 polymer ?
#
loop_
_entity_poly.entity_id
_entity_poly.type
_entity_poly.pdbx_seq_one_letter_code
_entity_poly.pdbx_strand_id
1 'polypeptide(L)'
;MAYPFHVADYSAIEARVIAWLAGEASTLQAFRDGKDLCCETASRMFGVPVEKHGINAELRQKGKIATLACGYNGSVGALKAMGALRMGLAEHELKTIVDAWRAANPNIVQLWADVEQAVLDAITARSTVRLRNLRFSVESGILFITLPSGRRLAYVQPCLGENRWGGTSITYSGVTTGRKWGRLETYGGKLVENIVQAVARDLLVHAMGLVAGAGHRIVMHVHDEIVIDEPMGSGFTVADACALMTTPADWTDGLPLDTDGYECSYYRKD
;
A
#
# COMPACT_ATOMS: atom_id res chain seq x y z
N MET A 1 25.50 -26.56 13.24
CA MET A 1 25.31 -26.55 11.78
C MET A 1 24.64 -25.23 11.43
N ALA A 2 25.07 -24.54 10.39
CA ALA A 2 24.40 -23.33 9.94
C ALA A 2 23.14 -23.74 9.18
N TYR A 3 21.99 -23.24 9.60
CA TYR A 3 20.72 -23.40 8.91
C TYR A 3 20.59 -22.30 7.86
N PRO A 4 20.23 -22.61 6.60
CA PRO A 4 19.93 -21.57 5.63
C PRO A 4 18.71 -20.77 6.07
N PHE A 5 18.74 -19.47 5.81
CA PHE A 5 17.55 -18.63 5.90
C PHE A 5 16.86 -18.58 4.54
N HIS A 6 15.56 -18.85 4.53
CA HIS A 6 14.71 -18.57 3.38
C HIS A 6 14.01 -17.25 3.62
N VAL A 7 14.24 -16.31 2.72
CA VAL A 7 13.65 -14.98 2.77
C VAL A 7 12.60 -14.88 1.67
N ALA A 8 11.41 -14.44 2.02
CA ALA A 8 10.32 -14.23 1.08
C ALA A 8 9.64 -12.88 1.36
N ASP A 9 9.48 -12.07 0.33
CA ASP A 9 8.99 -10.69 0.37
C ASP A 9 7.82 -10.51 -0.60
N TYR A 10 6.78 -9.79 -0.18
CA TYR A 10 5.70 -9.47 -1.10
C TYR A 10 6.17 -8.44 -2.14
N SER A 11 5.96 -8.76 -3.41
CA SER A 11 6.32 -7.86 -4.49
C SER A 11 5.34 -6.70 -4.62
N ALA A 12 5.70 -5.51 -4.11
CA ALA A 12 4.92 -4.27 -4.22
C ALA A 12 3.49 -4.39 -3.65
N ILE A 13 3.37 -4.96 -2.45
CA ILE A 13 2.09 -5.28 -1.80
C ILE A 13 1.15 -4.08 -1.71
N GLU A 14 1.65 -2.91 -1.32
CA GLU A 14 0.86 -1.70 -1.18
C GLU A 14 0.23 -1.25 -2.50
N ALA A 15 0.98 -1.36 -3.60
CA ALA A 15 0.51 -1.00 -4.93
C ALA A 15 -0.57 -1.97 -5.44
N ARG A 16 -0.45 -3.27 -5.11
CA ARG A 16 -1.47 -4.29 -5.41
C ARG A 16 -2.75 -4.03 -4.61
N VAL A 17 -2.60 -3.76 -3.31
CA VAL A 17 -3.72 -3.51 -2.39
C VAL A 17 -4.49 -2.25 -2.76
N ILE A 18 -3.80 -1.12 -3.04
CA ILE A 18 -4.51 0.10 -3.42
C ILE A 18 -5.22 -0.04 -4.77
N ALA A 19 -4.61 -0.70 -5.75
CA ALA A 19 -5.25 -0.97 -7.04
C ALA A 19 -6.47 -1.88 -6.88
N TRP A 20 -6.40 -2.87 -5.98
CA TRP A 20 -7.52 -3.76 -5.66
C TRP A 20 -8.66 -3.03 -4.97
N LEU A 21 -8.38 -2.24 -3.93
CA LEU A 21 -9.39 -1.42 -3.25
C LEU A 21 -10.02 -0.39 -4.18
N ALA A 22 -9.24 0.17 -5.11
CA ALA A 22 -9.69 1.13 -6.10
C ALA A 22 -10.50 0.50 -7.23
N GLY A 23 -10.31 -0.79 -7.53
CA GLY A 23 -10.78 -1.40 -8.77
C GLY A 23 -10.04 -0.87 -10.00
N GLU A 24 -8.74 -0.57 -9.87
CA GLU A 24 -7.90 -0.06 -10.97
C GLU A 24 -7.51 -1.22 -11.91
N ALA A 25 -8.43 -1.56 -12.81
CA ALA A 25 -8.37 -2.77 -13.64
C ALA A 25 -7.09 -2.87 -14.49
N SER A 26 -6.62 -1.74 -15.04
CA SER A 26 -5.39 -1.70 -15.85
C SER A 26 -4.15 -2.10 -15.03
N THR A 27 -4.00 -1.53 -13.83
CA THR A 27 -2.93 -1.86 -12.90
C THR A 27 -3.03 -3.31 -12.40
N LEU A 28 -4.24 -3.77 -12.06
CA LEU A 28 -4.47 -5.15 -11.64
C LEU A 28 -4.13 -6.16 -12.76
N GLN A 29 -4.46 -5.84 -14.01
CA GLN A 29 -4.12 -6.70 -15.14
C GLN A 29 -2.61 -6.74 -15.38
N ALA A 30 -1.92 -5.60 -15.28
CA ALA A 30 -0.47 -5.56 -15.41
C ALA A 30 0.23 -6.45 -14.37
N PHE A 31 -0.27 -6.48 -13.14
CA PHE A 31 0.21 -7.41 -12.11
C PHE A 31 -0.03 -8.88 -12.46
N ARG A 32 -1.21 -9.23 -13.00
CA ARG A 32 -1.52 -10.60 -13.44
C ARG A 32 -0.67 -11.04 -14.63
N ASP A 33 -0.32 -10.10 -15.50
CA ASP A 33 0.55 -10.33 -16.66
C ASP A 33 2.05 -10.41 -16.28
N GLY A 34 2.41 -10.24 -15.00
CA GLY A 34 3.81 -10.23 -14.54
C GLY A 34 4.61 -9.02 -15.04
N LYS A 35 3.96 -7.90 -15.38
CA LYS A 35 4.63 -6.70 -15.90
C LYS A 35 5.32 -5.90 -14.79
N ASP A 36 6.40 -5.21 -15.15
CA ASP A 36 7.02 -4.21 -14.27
C ASP A 36 6.08 -3.00 -14.11
N LEU A 37 5.54 -2.83 -12.90
CA LEU A 37 4.58 -1.74 -12.60
C LEU A 37 5.15 -0.35 -12.90
N CYS A 38 6.45 -0.12 -12.69
CA CYS A 38 7.05 1.19 -12.91
C CYS A 38 7.08 1.51 -14.41
N CYS A 39 7.42 0.52 -15.23
CA CYS A 39 7.35 0.60 -16.70
C CYS A 39 5.91 0.81 -17.18
N GLU A 40 4.96 0.02 -16.69
CA GLU A 40 3.55 0.15 -17.06
C GLU A 40 2.98 1.53 -16.68
N THR A 41 3.31 2.01 -15.48
CA THR A 41 2.86 3.33 -15.01
C THR A 41 3.49 4.44 -15.84
N ALA A 42 4.80 4.36 -16.13
CA ALA A 42 5.45 5.32 -17.01
C ALA A 42 4.85 5.31 -18.43
N SER A 43 4.55 4.12 -18.96
CA SER A 43 3.96 3.98 -20.29
C SER A 43 2.60 4.68 -20.38
N ARG A 44 1.75 4.51 -19.36
CA ARG A 44 0.46 5.19 -19.26
C ARG A 44 0.59 6.70 -19.05
N MET A 45 1.53 7.14 -18.23
CA MET A 45 1.76 8.57 -17.96
C MET A 45 2.23 9.33 -19.19
N PHE A 46 3.09 8.72 -20.02
CA PHE A 46 3.75 9.39 -21.14
C PHE A 46 3.21 8.98 -22.53
N GLY A 47 2.32 7.99 -22.60
CA GLY A 47 1.72 7.52 -23.85
C GLY A 47 2.72 6.84 -24.79
N VAL A 48 3.81 6.28 -24.26
CA VAL A 48 4.86 5.59 -25.03
C VAL A 48 5.21 4.24 -24.39
N PRO A 49 5.64 3.22 -25.14
CA PRO A 49 6.11 1.97 -24.54
C PRO A 49 7.34 2.20 -23.66
N VAL A 50 7.39 1.58 -22.49
CA VAL A 50 8.54 1.61 -21.58
C VAL A 50 8.91 0.18 -21.17
N GLU A 51 10.18 -0.19 -21.36
CA GLU A 51 10.72 -1.50 -21.00
C GLU A 51 11.91 -1.35 -20.06
N LYS A 52 12.02 -2.22 -19.04
CA LYS A 52 13.02 -2.09 -17.96
C LYS A 52 14.47 -2.04 -18.48
N HIS A 53 14.76 -2.80 -19.53
CA HIS A 53 16.07 -2.88 -20.18
C HIS A 53 15.93 -2.66 -21.70
N GLY A 54 15.11 -1.70 -22.10
CA GLY A 54 14.77 -1.49 -23.52
C GLY A 54 14.34 -0.07 -23.83
N ILE A 55 13.28 0.03 -24.64
CA ILE A 55 12.77 1.31 -25.14
C ILE A 55 12.32 2.19 -23.97
N ASN A 56 12.76 3.45 -23.98
CA ASN A 56 12.42 4.48 -22.98
C ASN A 56 12.70 4.08 -21.51
N ALA A 57 13.69 3.21 -21.26
CA ALA A 57 14.00 2.68 -19.93
C ALA A 57 14.24 3.78 -18.87
N GLU A 58 14.72 4.96 -19.27
CA GLU A 58 14.89 6.13 -18.41
C GLU A 58 13.58 6.64 -17.79
N LEU A 59 12.44 6.45 -18.47
CA LEU A 59 11.12 6.83 -17.96
C LEU A 59 10.64 5.93 -16.83
N ARG A 60 11.17 4.71 -16.69
CA ARG A 60 10.82 3.78 -15.61
C ARG A 60 11.04 4.43 -14.24
N GLN A 61 12.11 5.21 -14.09
CA GLN A 61 12.39 5.88 -12.83
C GLN A 61 11.34 6.96 -12.48
N LYS A 62 10.83 7.65 -13.50
CA LYS A 62 9.71 8.61 -13.33
C LYS A 62 8.43 7.88 -12.92
N GLY A 63 8.14 6.72 -13.51
CA GLY A 63 7.01 5.87 -13.10
C GLY A 63 7.14 5.35 -11.66
N LYS A 64 8.34 4.92 -11.25
CA LYS A 64 8.63 4.46 -9.89
C LYS A 64 8.35 5.53 -8.84
N ILE A 65 8.96 6.71 -9.00
CA ILE A 65 8.81 7.77 -8.01
C ILE A 65 7.39 8.33 -7.98
N ALA A 66 6.71 8.40 -9.14
CA ALA A 66 5.33 8.82 -9.21
C ALA A 66 4.41 7.86 -8.44
N THR A 67 4.58 6.55 -8.62
CA THR A 67 3.80 5.52 -7.90
C THR A 67 3.97 5.64 -6.39
N LEU A 68 5.21 5.77 -5.91
CA LEU A 68 5.50 5.87 -4.48
C LEU A 68 4.99 7.18 -3.86
N ALA A 69 5.12 8.30 -4.58
CA ALA A 69 4.75 9.61 -4.04
C ALA A 69 3.27 9.92 -4.18
N CYS A 70 2.61 9.50 -5.27
CA CYS A 70 1.28 9.97 -5.62
C CYS A 70 0.16 9.04 -5.13
N GLY A 71 0.46 7.76 -4.82
CA GLY A 71 -0.53 6.74 -4.44
C GLY A 71 -1.48 7.13 -3.30
N TYR A 72 -1.06 8.04 -2.42
CA TYR A 72 -1.82 8.48 -1.26
C TYR A 72 -2.10 9.99 -1.28
N ASN A 73 -2.42 10.53 -2.46
CA ASN A 73 -2.66 11.96 -2.72
C ASN A 73 -1.44 12.86 -2.45
N GLY A 74 -0.22 12.32 -2.51
CA GLY A 74 0.98 13.14 -2.52
C GLY A 74 1.06 14.00 -3.79
N SER A 75 1.76 15.14 -3.66
CA SER A 75 1.94 16.12 -4.73
C SER A 75 3.43 16.48 -4.85
N VAL A 76 3.75 17.62 -5.46
CA VAL A 76 5.12 18.11 -5.69
C VAL A 76 6.01 17.99 -4.44
N GLY A 77 5.47 18.32 -3.26
CA GLY A 77 6.19 18.19 -1.99
C GLY A 77 6.60 16.75 -1.65
N ALA A 78 5.72 15.78 -1.90
CA ALA A 78 6.00 14.36 -1.68
C ALA A 78 7.07 13.85 -2.65
N LEU A 79 7.00 14.22 -3.94
CA LEU A 79 8.05 13.90 -4.92
C LEU A 79 9.42 14.45 -4.48
N LYS A 80 9.48 15.71 -4.01
CA LYS A 80 10.71 16.31 -3.49
C LYS A 80 11.26 15.54 -2.29
N ALA A 81 10.40 15.19 -1.33
CA ALA A 81 10.79 14.42 -0.14
C ALA A 81 11.36 13.04 -0.51
N MET A 82 10.78 12.39 -1.51
CA MET A 82 11.24 11.11 -2.07
C MET A 82 12.52 11.24 -2.93
N GLY A 83 13.07 12.44 -3.05
CA GLY A 83 14.36 12.67 -3.71
C GLY A 83 14.30 12.92 -5.21
N ALA A 84 13.13 13.29 -5.78
CA ALA A 84 12.96 13.52 -7.22
C ALA A 84 14.09 14.37 -7.83
N LEU A 85 14.42 15.50 -7.19
CA LEU A 85 15.46 16.42 -7.68
C LEU A 85 16.86 15.78 -7.65
N ARG A 86 17.16 14.96 -6.63
CA ARG A 86 18.43 14.21 -6.53
C ARG A 86 18.55 13.11 -7.59
N MET A 87 17.42 12.67 -8.13
CA MET A 87 17.32 11.65 -9.19
C MET A 87 17.30 12.29 -10.60
N GLY A 88 17.56 13.60 -10.70
CA GLY A 88 17.70 14.30 -11.98
C GLY A 88 16.41 14.88 -12.57
N LEU A 89 15.29 14.84 -11.85
CA LEU A 89 14.05 15.49 -12.28
C LEU A 89 14.11 17.00 -12.06
N ALA A 90 13.71 17.79 -13.07
CA ALA A 90 13.63 19.23 -12.91
C ALA A 90 12.38 19.64 -12.13
N GLU A 91 12.48 20.70 -11.33
CA GLU A 91 11.38 21.13 -10.44
C GLU A 91 10.09 21.47 -11.21
N HIS A 92 10.22 22.08 -12.40
CA HIS A 92 9.09 22.44 -13.24
C HIS A 92 8.36 21.21 -13.83
N GLU A 93 9.01 20.05 -13.93
CA GLU A 93 8.40 18.80 -14.42
C GLU A 93 7.52 18.12 -13.35
N LEU A 94 7.74 18.42 -12.07
CA LEU A 94 7.12 17.66 -10.96
C LEU A 94 5.60 17.74 -10.96
N LYS A 95 5.03 18.91 -11.28
CA LYS A 95 3.57 19.07 -11.34
C LYS A 95 2.98 18.24 -12.48
N THR A 96 3.61 18.25 -13.64
CA THR A 96 3.20 17.45 -14.80
C THR A 96 3.25 15.95 -14.50
N ILE A 97 4.25 15.49 -13.73
CA ILE A 97 4.34 14.09 -13.29
C ILE A 97 3.18 13.72 -12.38
N VAL A 98 2.84 14.58 -11.41
CA VAL A 98 1.67 14.35 -10.53
C VAL A 98 0.39 14.26 -11.36
N ASP A 99 0.20 15.18 -12.29
CA ASP A 99 -1.01 15.24 -13.12
C ASP A 99 -1.12 14.03 -14.04
N ALA A 100 -0.02 13.63 -14.69
CA ALA A 100 0.03 12.45 -15.54
C ALA A 100 -0.25 11.17 -14.75
N TRP A 101 0.30 11.04 -13.53
CA TRP A 101 0.02 9.86 -12.69
C TRP A 101 -1.44 9.78 -12.28
N ARG A 102 -2.04 10.92 -11.88
CA ARG A 102 -3.47 10.99 -11.51
C ARG A 102 -4.37 10.66 -12.70
N ALA A 103 -4.04 11.16 -13.89
CA ALA A 103 -4.76 10.83 -15.12
C ALA A 103 -4.64 9.35 -15.50
N ALA A 104 -3.48 8.73 -15.23
CA ALA A 104 -3.23 7.31 -15.49
C ALA A 104 -3.84 6.35 -14.45
N ASN A 105 -4.24 6.84 -13.27
CA ASN A 105 -4.80 6.04 -12.17
C ASN A 105 -6.09 6.67 -11.60
N PRO A 106 -7.12 6.91 -12.44
CA PRO A 106 -8.30 7.66 -12.04
C PRO A 106 -9.09 6.97 -10.93
N ASN A 107 -9.13 5.64 -10.87
CA ASN A 107 -9.90 4.93 -9.86
C ASN A 107 -9.23 5.02 -8.48
N ILE A 108 -7.90 5.11 -8.44
CA ILE A 108 -7.17 5.36 -7.18
C ILE A 108 -7.43 6.79 -6.69
N VAL A 109 -7.45 7.78 -7.59
CA VAL A 109 -7.79 9.16 -7.24
C VAL A 109 -9.23 9.24 -6.70
N GLN A 110 -10.17 8.54 -7.35
CA GLN A 110 -11.56 8.47 -6.92
C GLN A 110 -11.68 7.77 -5.55
N LEU A 111 -10.91 6.71 -5.28
CA LEU A 111 -10.90 6.03 -3.98
C LEU A 111 -10.58 6.99 -2.83
N TRP A 112 -9.65 7.95 -3.01
CA TRP A 112 -9.35 8.93 -1.97
C TRP A 112 -10.56 9.80 -1.65
N ALA A 113 -11.26 10.28 -2.68
CA ALA A 113 -12.45 11.11 -2.54
C ALA A 113 -13.60 10.32 -1.91
N ASP A 114 -13.81 9.07 -2.36
CA ASP A 114 -14.87 8.20 -1.86
C ASP A 114 -14.65 7.86 -0.38
N VAL A 115 -13.42 7.58 0.03
CA VAL A 115 -13.07 7.30 1.44
C VAL A 115 -13.25 8.54 2.31
N GLU A 116 -12.85 9.72 1.82
CA GLU A 116 -13.09 10.97 2.52
C GLU A 116 -14.59 11.20 2.73
N GLN A 117 -15.38 11.11 1.65
CA GLN A 117 -16.82 11.29 1.72
C GLN A 117 -17.48 10.27 2.65
N ALA A 118 -17.10 8.99 2.58
CA ALA A 118 -17.64 7.96 3.46
C ALA A 118 -17.38 8.25 4.95
N VAL A 119 -16.21 8.84 5.27
CA VAL A 119 -15.90 9.29 6.64
C VAL A 119 -16.74 10.51 7.03
N LEU A 120 -16.88 11.50 6.15
CA LEU A 120 -17.73 12.67 6.39
C LEU A 120 -19.19 12.26 6.66
N ASP A 121 -19.72 11.34 5.85
CA ASP A 121 -21.07 10.82 5.99
C ASP A 121 -21.24 10.03 7.30
N ALA A 122 -20.28 9.17 7.64
CA ALA A 122 -20.31 8.41 8.89
C ALA A 122 -20.28 9.33 10.13
N ILE A 123 -19.49 10.40 10.12
CA ILE A 123 -19.41 11.38 11.20
C ILE A 123 -20.69 12.20 11.29
N THR A 124 -21.20 12.68 10.16
CA THR A 124 -22.33 13.62 10.10
C THR A 124 -23.66 12.92 10.37
N ALA A 125 -23.93 11.82 9.66
CA ALA A 125 -25.18 11.08 9.77
C ALA A 125 -25.20 10.14 10.99
N ARG A 126 -24.05 9.92 11.65
CA ARG A 126 -23.88 8.93 12.73
C ARG A 126 -24.42 7.55 12.37
N SER A 127 -24.25 7.17 11.11
CA SER A 127 -24.74 5.91 10.56
C SER A 127 -23.59 5.08 10.01
N THR A 128 -23.86 3.80 9.76
CA THR A 128 -22.88 2.93 9.11
C THR A 128 -22.89 3.19 7.61
N VAL A 129 -21.73 3.58 7.07
CA VAL A 129 -21.52 3.75 5.62
C VAL A 129 -20.74 2.56 5.09
N ARG A 130 -21.10 2.06 3.92
CA ARG A 130 -20.34 1.00 3.21
C ARG A 130 -19.77 1.58 1.93
N LEU A 131 -18.48 1.33 1.71
CA LEU A 131 -17.79 1.62 0.46
C LEU A 131 -17.10 0.35 0.01
N ARG A 132 -17.65 -0.32 -1.00
CA ARG A 132 -17.14 -1.63 -1.47
C ARG A 132 -17.03 -2.62 -0.31
N ASN A 133 -15.82 -3.10 -0.02
CA ASN A 133 -15.48 -4.04 1.04
C ASN A 133 -15.06 -3.35 2.36
N LEU A 134 -15.20 -2.03 2.45
CA LEU A 134 -14.93 -1.23 3.65
C LEU A 134 -16.23 -0.80 4.33
N ARG A 135 -16.20 -0.72 5.65
CA ARG A 135 -17.32 -0.23 6.47
C ARG A 135 -16.86 0.86 7.44
N PHE A 136 -17.58 1.97 7.47
CA PHE A 136 -17.32 3.13 8.29
C PHE A 136 -18.44 3.27 9.31
N SER A 137 -18.11 3.43 10.59
CA SER A 137 -19.09 3.63 11.66
C SER A 137 -18.53 4.56 12.73
N VAL A 138 -19.42 5.28 13.42
CA VAL A 138 -19.05 6.03 14.63
C VAL A 138 -19.74 5.39 15.83
N GLU A 139 -18.95 4.86 16.75
CA GLU A 139 -19.41 4.16 17.94
C GLU A 139 -18.76 4.80 19.17
N SER A 140 -19.57 5.25 20.13
CA SER A 140 -19.09 5.82 21.39
C SER A 140 -18.02 6.92 21.23
N GLY A 141 -18.16 7.77 20.21
CA GLY A 141 -17.22 8.85 19.92
C GLY A 141 -15.92 8.41 19.24
N ILE A 142 -15.87 7.22 18.65
CA ILE A 142 -14.74 6.71 17.87
C ILE A 142 -15.22 6.41 16.45
N LEU A 143 -14.56 6.98 15.44
CA LEU A 143 -14.73 6.55 14.05
C LEU A 143 -13.95 5.26 13.84
N PHE A 144 -14.62 4.26 13.31
CA PHE A 144 -14.03 3.00 12.91
C PHE A 144 -14.08 2.82 11.40
N ILE A 145 -12.96 2.40 10.82
CA ILE A 145 -12.89 1.86 9.46
C ILE A 145 -12.64 0.36 9.59
N THR A 146 -13.64 -0.45 9.27
CA THR A 146 -13.55 -1.91 9.26
C THR A 146 -13.06 -2.36 7.89
N LEU A 147 -11.95 -3.10 7.90
CA LEU A 147 -11.30 -3.67 6.73
C LEU A 147 -11.96 -5.01 6.34
N PRO A 148 -11.68 -5.54 5.13
CA PRO A 148 -12.24 -6.83 4.69
C PRO A 148 -11.83 -8.01 5.58
N SER A 149 -10.65 -7.93 6.19
CA SER A 149 -10.14 -8.88 7.21
C SER A 149 -10.94 -8.88 8.52
N GLY A 150 -11.83 -7.91 8.73
CA GLY A 150 -12.51 -7.65 9.99
C GLY A 150 -11.74 -6.74 10.96
N ARG A 151 -10.47 -6.41 10.68
CA ARG A 151 -9.71 -5.42 11.46
C ARG A 151 -10.44 -4.08 11.47
N ARG A 152 -10.37 -3.37 12.61
CA ARG A 152 -10.92 -2.02 12.76
C ARG A 152 -9.81 -1.00 13.03
N LEU A 153 -9.68 -0.01 12.16
CA LEU A 153 -8.86 1.19 12.42
C LEU A 153 -9.69 2.17 13.23
N ALA A 154 -9.14 2.73 14.30
CA ALA A 154 -9.86 3.58 15.25
C ALA A 154 -9.32 5.01 15.23
N TYR A 155 -10.22 5.97 15.09
CA TYR A 155 -9.94 7.40 15.11
C TYR A 155 -10.76 8.04 16.23
N VAL A 156 -10.10 8.40 17.33
CA VAL A 156 -10.75 8.81 18.58
C VAL A 156 -11.26 10.25 18.46
N GLN A 157 -12.51 10.49 18.91
CA GLN A 157 -13.15 11.80 18.90
C GLN A 157 -13.04 12.51 17.53
N PRO A 158 -13.56 11.89 16.45
CA PRO A 158 -13.51 12.49 15.13
C PRO A 158 -14.33 13.78 15.12
N CYS A 159 -13.82 14.83 14.50
CA CYS A 159 -14.54 16.10 14.33
C CYS A 159 -14.32 16.66 12.93
N LEU A 160 -15.34 17.32 12.41
CA LEU A 160 -15.23 18.13 11.21
C LEU A 160 -14.83 19.55 11.59
N GLY A 161 -13.89 20.11 10.85
CA GLY A 161 -13.47 21.49 10.96
C GLY A 161 -13.26 22.09 9.57
N GLU A 162 -12.61 23.24 9.53
CA GLU A 162 -12.23 23.93 8.30
C GLU A 162 -10.71 23.89 8.15
N ASN A 163 -10.22 23.48 6.99
CA ASN A 163 -8.80 23.48 6.69
C ASN A 163 -8.33 24.92 6.33
N ARG A 164 -7.02 25.13 6.24
CA ARG A 164 -6.43 26.46 5.91
C ARG A 164 -6.82 27.04 4.54
N TRP A 165 -7.54 26.29 3.71
CA TRP A 165 -8.00 26.68 2.38
C TRP A 165 -9.53 26.79 2.30
N GLY A 166 -10.24 26.75 3.42
CA GLY A 166 -11.71 26.87 3.48
C GLY A 166 -12.48 25.60 3.12
N GLY A 167 -11.79 24.46 2.94
CA GLY A 167 -12.41 23.16 2.74
C GLY A 167 -12.69 22.44 4.06
N THR A 168 -13.49 21.37 4.03
CA THR A 168 -13.71 20.53 5.21
C THR A 168 -12.39 19.85 5.63
N SER A 169 -12.09 19.85 6.92
CA SER A 169 -10.97 19.14 7.54
C SER A 169 -11.50 18.04 8.44
N ILE A 170 -10.99 16.81 8.31
CA ILE A 170 -11.29 15.72 9.24
C ILE A 170 -10.19 15.73 10.29
N THR A 171 -10.57 15.82 11.57
CA THR A 171 -9.61 15.79 12.67
C THR A 171 -9.96 14.71 13.68
N TYR A 172 -8.97 14.22 14.42
CA TYR A 172 -9.16 13.23 15.48
C TYR A 172 -8.13 13.44 16.60
N SER A 173 -8.37 12.85 17.77
CA SER A 173 -7.48 12.89 18.92
C SER A 173 -6.41 11.80 18.79
N GLY A 174 -5.14 12.16 18.96
CA GLY A 174 -4.02 11.22 18.87
C GLY A 174 -2.71 11.81 19.38
N VAL A 175 -1.64 11.01 19.29
CA VAL A 175 -0.29 11.46 19.69
C VAL A 175 0.33 12.28 18.57
N THR A 176 0.55 13.56 18.84
CA THR A 176 1.20 14.51 17.92
C THR A 176 2.72 14.29 17.86
N THR A 177 3.40 14.95 16.93
CA THR A 177 4.87 14.91 16.78
C THR A 177 5.61 15.29 18.08
N GLY A 178 5.00 16.12 18.94
CA GLY A 178 5.51 16.45 20.27
C GLY A 178 5.36 15.34 21.32
N ARG A 179 4.96 14.12 20.91
CA ARG A 179 4.67 12.96 21.79
C ARG A 179 3.63 13.26 22.88
N LYS A 180 2.69 14.14 22.59
CA LYS A 180 1.58 14.52 23.47
C LYS A 180 0.25 14.31 22.76
N TRP A 181 -0.80 14.02 23.53
CA TRP A 181 -2.16 14.01 23.04
C TRP A 181 -2.55 15.39 22.49
N GLY A 182 -3.17 15.40 21.31
CA GLY A 182 -3.64 16.59 20.64
C GLY A 182 -4.51 16.26 19.44
N ARG A 183 -4.88 17.29 18.66
CA ARG A 183 -5.62 17.11 17.42
C ARG A 183 -4.68 16.82 16.26
N LEU A 184 -5.01 15.79 15.49
CA LEU A 184 -4.37 15.43 14.24
C LEU A 184 -5.37 15.69 13.10
N GLU A 185 -4.87 16.21 11.99
CA GLU A 185 -5.63 16.32 10.74
C GLU A 185 -5.46 15.07 9.88
N THR A 186 -6.49 14.74 9.13
CA THR A 186 -6.48 13.69 8.11
C THR A 186 -7.35 14.09 6.93
N TYR A 187 -7.23 13.33 5.86
CA TYR A 187 -7.91 13.54 4.59
C TYR A 187 -7.92 12.21 3.83
N GLY A 188 -8.69 12.11 2.75
CA GLY A 188 -8.91 10.89 1.98
C GLY A 188 -7.64 10.09 1.67
N GLY A 189 -6.61 10.75 1.14
CA GLY A 189 -5.32 10.12 0.82
C GLY A 189 -4.63 9.49 2.04
N LYS A 190 -4.59 10.19 3.19
CA LYS A 190 -3.98 9.65 4.42
C LYS A 190 -4.80 8.52 5.03
N LEU A 191 -6.13 8.57 4.93
CA LEU A 191 -7.01 7.50 5.36
C LEU A 191 -6.79 6.25 4.50
N VAL A 192 -6.69 6.41 3.17
CA VAL A 192 -6.38 5.32 2.24
C VAL A 192 -5.01 4.72 2.51
N GLU A 193 -3.98 5.53 2.79
CA GLU A 193 -2.66 5.02 3.20
C GLU A 193 -2.75 4.09 4.42
N ASN A 194 -3.45 4.52 5.48
CA ASN A 194 -3.63 3.71 6.68
C ASN A 194 -4.41 2.41 6.40
N ILE A 195 -5.43 2.47 5.53
CA ILE A 195 -6.20 1.30 5.10
C ILE A 195 -5.30 0.31 4.38
N VAL A 196 -4.52 0.78 3.39
CA VAL A 196 -3.63 -0.05 2.57
C VAL A 196 -2.55 -0.71 3.43
N GLN A 197 -1.87 0.07 4.28
CA GLN A 197 -0.85 -0.47 5.20
C GLN A 197 -1.43 -1.51 6.17
N ALA A 198 -2.65 -1.29 6.66
CA ALA A 198 -3.30 -2.23 7.55
C ALA A 198 -3.73 -3.52 6.85
N VAL A 199 -4.21 -3.44 5.60
CA VAL A 199 -4.50 -4.62 4.77
C VAL A 199 -3.23 -5.39 4.44
N ALA A 200 -2.14 -4.70 4.06
CA ALA A 200 -0.84 -5.33 3.82
C ALA A 200 -0.32 -6.06 5.06
N ARG A 201 -0.47 -5.45 6.25
CA ARG A 201 -0.16 -6.12 7.53
C ARG A 201 -1.02 -7.38 7.75
N ASP A 202 -2.31 -7.31 7.44
CA ASP A 202 -3.20 -8.47 7.63
C ASP A 202 -2.84 -9.62 6.69
N LEU A 203 -2.43 -9.33 5.45
CA LEU A 203 -1.88 -10.31 4.51
C LEU A 203 -0.58 -10.94 5.00
N LEU A 204 0.34 -10.14 5.54
CA LEU A 204 1.58 -10.65 6.11
C LEU A 204 1.32 -11.57 7.30
N VAL A 205 0.44 -11.17 8.23
CA VAL A 205 0.08 -12.01 9.39
C VAL A 205 -0.62 -13.30 8.96
N HIS A 206 -1.48 -13.25 7.94
CA HIS A 206 -2.10 -14.44 7.36
C HIS A 206 -1.04 -15.41 6.82
N ALA A 207 -0.13 -14.92 5.97
CA ALA A 207 0.96 -15.70 5.41
C ALA A 207 1.87 -16.29 6.49
N MET A 208 2.23 -15.51 7.52
CA MET A 208 3.00 -15.99 8.66
C MET A 208 2.29 -17.15 9.38
N GLY A 209 0.96 -17.07 9.50
CA GLY A 209 0.13 -18.14 10.06
C GLY A 209 0.17 -19.42 9.24
N LEU A 210 0.15 -19.31 7.91
CA LEU A 210 0.26 -20.46 6.99
C LEU A 210 1.64 -21.12 7.07
N VAL A 211 2.71 -20.32 7.06
CA VAL A 211 4.10 -20.81 7.18
C VAL A 211 4.33 -21.49 8.52
N ALA A 212 3.90 -20.88 9.62
CA ALA A 212 4.00 -21.49 10.95
C ALA A 212 3.12 -22.75 11.07
N GLY A 213 1.92 -22.73 10.47
CA GLY A 213 1.00 -23.87 10.44
C GLY A 213 1.54 -25.06 9.64
N ALA A 214 2.36 -24.80 8.63
CA ALA A 214 3.10 -25.83 7.88
C ALA A 214 4.34 -26.37 8.63
N GLY A 215 4.66 -25.82 9.81
CA GLY A 215 5.75 -26.29 10.67
C GLY A 215 7.08 -25.56 10.48
N HIS A 216 7.12 -24.51 9.67
CA HIS A 216 8.34 -23.74 9.40
C HIS A 216 8.52 -22.60 10.40
N ARG A 217 9.77 -22.38 10.82
CA ARG A 217 10.09 -21.44 11.88
C ARG A 217 10.42 -20.06 11.32
N ILE A 218 9.49 -19.12 11.45
CA ILE A 218 9.76 -17.70 11.18
C ILE A 218 10.58 -17.13 12.35
N VAL A 219 11.78 -16.62 12.05
CA VAL A 219 12.68 -16.04 13.05
C VAL A 219 12.64 -14.53 13.10
N MET A 220 12.25 -13.88 12.00
CA MET A 220 11.99 -12.45 11.96
C MET A 220 11.07 -12.09 10.79
N HIS A 221 10.50 -10.89 10.86
CA HIS A 221 9.83 -10.24 9.73
C HIS A 221 10.24 -8.76 9.70
N VAL A 222 10.40 -8.20 8.51
CA VAL A 222 10.81 -6.79 8.32
C VAL A 222 10.03 -6.23 7.14
N HIS A 223 9.32 -5.12 7.34
CA HIS A 223 8.37 -4.61 6.34
C HIS A 223 7.35 -5.69 5.92
N ASP A 224 7.35 -6.07 4.65
CA ASP A 224 6.53 -7.05 3.96
C ASP A 224 7.20 -8.42 3.78
N GLU A 225 8.38 -8.59 4.37
CA GLU A 225 9.22 -9.78 4.26
C GLU A 225 9.16 -10.65 5.53
N ILE A 226 9.24 -11.98 5.34
CA ILE A 226 9.48 -12.96 6.39
C ILE A 226 10.83 -13.67 6.19
N VAL A 227 11.47 -14.05 7.29
CA VAL A 227 12.69 -14.84 7.29
C VAL A 227 12.49 -16.11 8.08
N ILE A 228 12.74 -17.24 7.41
CA ILE A 228 12.48 -18.58 7.90
C ILE A 228 13.82 -19.28 8.16
N ASP A 229 13.99 -19.82 9.37
CA ASP A 229 15.14 -20.64 9.78
C ASP A 229 14.82 -22.10 9.49
N GLU A 230 15.41 -22.64 8.42
CA GLU A 230 15.03 -23.93 7.87
C GLU A 230 16.10 -25.02 8.07
N PRO A 231 15.74 -26.21 8.58
CA PRO A 231 16.67 -27.33 8.69
C PRO A 231 17.32 -27.74 7.38
N MET A 232 18.64 -27.91 7.38
CA MET A 232 19.36 -28.38 6.20
C MET A 232 18.85 -29.77 5.78
N GLY A 233 18.35 -29.88 4.55
CA GLY A 233 17.78 -31.13 4.02
C GLY A 233 16.30 -31.36 4.36
N SER A 234 15.55 -30.36 4.84
CA SER A 234 14.11 -30.48 5.05
C SER A 234 13.30 -30.65 3.77
N GLY A 235 13.86 -30.22 2.63
CA GLY A 235 13.20 -30.20 1.33
C GLY A 235 12.27 -29.01 1.11
N PHE A 236 12.05 -28.17 2.12
CA PHE A 236 11.38 -26.89 1.98
C PHE A 236 12.29 -25.91 1.24
N THR A 237 11.71 -25.10 0.36
CA THR A 237 12.45 -24.16 -0.49
C THR A 237 11.91 -22.75 -0.35
N VAL A 238 12.65 -21.76 -0.86
CA VAL A 238 12.16 -20.38 -1.01
C VAL A 238 10.87 -20.33 -1.85
N ALA A 239 10.76 -21.17 -2.89
CA ALA A 239 9.57 -21.24 -3.71
C ALA A 239 8.35 -21.73 -2.93
N ASP A 240 8.53 -22.66 -1.99
CA ASP A 240 7.46 -23.12 -1.10
C ASP A 240 7.03 -22.01 -0.13
N ALA A 241 7.97 -21.24 0.41
CA ALA A 241 7.67 -20.06 1.22
C ALA A 241 6.87 -19.01 0.44
N CYS A 242 7.29 -18.69 -0.78
CA CYS A 242 6.56 -17.80 -1.70
C CYS A 242 5.15 -18.32 -2.02
N ALA A 243 4.99 -19.63 -2.25
CA ALA A 243 3.69 -20.24 -2.50
C ALA A 243 2.74 -20.13 -1.28
N LEU A 244 3.27 -20.33 -0.07
CA LEU A 244 2.51 -20.13 1.17
C LEU A 244 2.12 -18.66 1.35
N MET A 245 3.03 -17.72 1.11
CA MET A 245 2.74 -16.29 1.22
C MET A 245 1.72 -15.79 0.19
N THR A 246 1.68 -16.37 -1.01
CA THR A 246 0.73 -15.99 -2.07
C THR A 246 -0.61 -16.71 -1.96
N THR A 247 -0.79 -17.58 -0.96
CA THR A 247 -2.06 -18.23 -0.70
C THR A 247 -3.11 -17.18 -0.31
N PRO A 248 -4.23 -17.08 -1.04
CA PRO A 248 -5.23 -16.05 -0.79
C PRO A 248 -5.97 -16.29 0.52
N ALA A 249 -6.28 -15.21 1.24
CA ALA A 249 -7.21 -15.26 2.35
C ALA A 249 -8.67 -15.19 1.83
N ASP A 250 -9.63 -15.67 2.61
CA ASP A 250 -11.05 -15.70 2.24
C ASP A 250 -11.64 -14.33 1.82
N TRP A 251 -11.01 -13.25 2.26
CA TRP A 251 -11.44 -11.86 2.02
C TRP A 251 -10.65 -11.15 0.91
N THR A 252 -9.72 -11.83 0.21
CA THR A 252 -8.81 -11.23 -0.78
C THR A 252 -9.13 -11.62 -2.22
N ASP A 253 -10.38 -11.98 -2.51
CA ASP A 253 -10.77 -12.39 -3.87
C ASP A 253 -10.40 -11.32 -4.91
N GLY A 254 -9.78 -11.77 -6.00
CA GLY A 254 -9.30 -10.94 -7.10
C GLY A 254 -8.03 -10.10 -6.84
N LEU A 255 -7.45 -10.11 -5.64
CA LEU A 255 -6.16 -9.45 -5.33
C LEU A 255 -5.01 -10.30 -5.91
N PRO A 256 -4.26 -9.82 -6.93
CA PRO A 256 -3.14 -10.58 -7.48
C PRO A 256 -1.94 -10.49 -6.54
N LEU A 257 -1.80 -11.41 -5.59
CA LEU A 257 -0.61 -11.53 -4.74
C LEU A 257 0.57 -12.09 -5.53
N ASP A 258 1.77 -11.68 -5.13
CA ASP A 258 3.02 -12.13 -5.73
C ASP A 258 4.16 -11.90 -4.74
N THR A 259 5.19 -12.72 -4.83
CA THR A 259 6.31 -12.74 -3.88
C THR A 259 7.58 -13.10 -4.60
N ASP A 260 8.67 -12.49 -4.17
CA ASP A 260 10.02 -12.91 -4.57
C ASP A 260 10.79 -13.33 -3.32
N GLY A 261 11.89 -14.05 -3.50
CA GLY A 261 12.64 -14.55 -2.36
C GLY A 261 14.01 -15.08 -2.72
N TYR A 262 14.83 -15.27 -1.69
CA TYR A 262 16.19 -15.78 -1.84
C TYR A 262 16.61 -16.59 -0.63
N GLU A 263 17.61 -17.45 -0.83
CA GLU A 263 18.27 -18.21 0.23
C GLU A 263 19.55 -17.48 0.65
N CYS A 264 19.79 -17.37 1.95
CA CYS A 264 21.04 -16.80 2.46
C CYS A 264 21.52 -17.49 3.74
N SER A 265 22.83 -17.52 3.97
CA SER A 265 23.42 -18.02 5.23
C SER A 265 23.48 -16.96 6.34
N TYR A 266 23.28 -15.70 5.96
CA TYR A 266 23.13 -14.57 6.85
C TYR A 266 22.25 -13.52 6.18
N TYR A 267 21.33 -12.96 6.95
CA TYR A 267 20.37 -11.99 6.45
C TYR A 267 21.07 -10.76 5.86
N ARG A 268 20.67 -10.38 4.65
CA ARG A 268 21.06 -9.17 3.95
C ARG A 268 19.84 -8.67 3.20
N LYS A 269 19.45 -7.42 3.43
CA LYS A 269 18.38 -6.81 2.67
C LYS A 269 18.86 -6.56 1.23
N ASP A 270 18.14 -7.09 0.25
CA ASP A 270 18.31 -6.79 -1.17
C ASP A 270 17.71 -5.41 -1.56
#